data_AF-A0A2W0AD31-F1
#
_entry.id   AF-A0A2W0AD31-F1
#
_cell.length_a   1.000
_cell.length_b   1.000
_cell.length_c   1.000
_cell.angle_alpha   90.00
_cell.angle_beta   90.00
_cell.angle_gamma   90.00
#
_symmetry.space_group_name_H-M   'P 1'
#
loop_
_entity.id
_entity.type
_entity.pdbx_description
1 polymer ?
#
loop_
_entity_poly.entity_id
_entity_poly.type
_entity_poly.pdbx_seq_one_letter_code
_entity_poly.pdbx_strand_id
1 'polypeptide(L)' 'ATDETLAEARNFQRRAQFYIDFLVSENSMGFHADQYSVKSLAEAINFCREGQLTLRQKIDVRKAGLAPMDPGA' A
#
# COMPACT_ATOMS: atom_id res chain seq x y z
N ALA A 1 -16.38 -5.51 -8.13
CA ALA A 1 -16.12 -4.57 -7.02
C ALA A 1 -16.95 -3.32 -7.27
N THR A 2 -17.63 -2.79 -6.26
CA THR A 2 -18.38 -1.53 -6.37
C THR A 2 -17.47 -0.34 -6.08
N ASP A 3 -17.89 0.86 -6.43
CA ASP A 3 -17.09 2.07 -6.16
C ASP A 3 -16.86 2.28 -4.67
N GLU A 4 -17.84 1.96 -3.83
CA GLU A 4 -17.72 2.02 -2.36
C GLU A 4 -16.65 1.04 -1.87
N THR A 5 -16.63 -0.19 -2.39
CA THR A 5 -15.62 -1.20 -2.00
C THR A 5 -14.21 -0.86 -2.48
N LEU A 6 -14.07 0.05 -3.44
CA LEU A 6 -12.78 0.47 -3.99
C LEU A 6 -12.32 1.84 -3.50
N ALA A 7 -13.19 2.59 -2.80
CA ALA A 7 -12.95 3.98 -2.46
C ALA A 7 -11.64 4.19 -1.67
N GLU A 8 -11.40 3.36 -0.66
CA GLU A 8 -10.21 3.47 0.20
C GLU A 8 -8.92 3.09 -0.55
N ALA A 9 -8.94 1.99 -1.30
CA ALA A 9 -7.81 1.56 -2.12
C ALA A 9 -7.43 2.62 -3.16
N ARG A 10 -8.43 3.26 -3.80
CA ARG A 10 -8.24 4.34 -4.78
C ARG A 10 -7.68 5.60 -4.12
N ASN A 11 -8.07 5.91 -2.87
CA ASN A 11 -7.51 7.02 -2.12
C ASN A 11 -6.00 6.81 -1.89
N PHE A 12 -5.61 5.64 -1.38
CA PHE A 12 -4.19 5.30 -1.20
C PHE A 12 -3.41 5.32 -2.52
N GLN A 13 -3.99 4.77 -3.60
CA GLN A 13 -3.36 4.81 -4.92
C GLN A 13 -3.15 6.25 -5.39
N ARG A 14 -4.14 7.14 -5.24
CA ARG A 14 -4.02 8.56 -5.61
C ARG A 14 -2.87 9.25 -4.86
N ARG A 15 -2.73 8.97 -3.57
CA ARG A 15 -1.65 9.52 -2.73
C ARG A 15 -0.29 9.00 -3.17
N ALA A 16 -0.16 7.69 -3.39
CA ALA A 16 1.08 7.08 -3.88
C ALA A 16 1.48 7.67 -5.24
N GLN A 17 0.52 7.77 -6.16
CA GLN A 17 0.73 8.31 -7.51
C GLN A 17 1.25 9.74 -7.47
N PHE A 18 0.71 10.60 -6.60
CA PHE A 18 1.18 11.98 -6.45
C PHE A 18 2.68 12.06 -6.12
N TYR A 19 3.16 11.26 -5.15
CA TYR A 19 4.58 11.26 -4.79
C TYR A 19 5.47 10.73 -5.91
N ILE A 20 5.03 9.67 -6.59
CA ILE A 20 5.76 9.11 -7.72
C ILE A 20 5.86 10.16 -8.82
N ASP A 21 4.73 10.68 -9.30
CA ASP A 21 4.70 11.65 -10.40
C ASP A 21 5.47 12.92 -10.05
N PHE A 22 5.35 13.41 -8.82
CA PHE A 22 6.14 14.55 -8.36
C PHE A 22 7.65 14.27 -8.54
N LEU A 23 8.13 13.11 -8.09
CA LEU A 23 9.55 12.76 -8.14
C LEU A 23 10.09 12.42 -9.53
N VAL A 24 9.30 11.79 -10.39
CA VAL A 24 9.73 11.36 -11.74
C VAL A 24 9.31 12.30 -12.87
N SER A 25 8.56 13.37 -12.58
CA SER A 25 8.20 14.36 -13.60
C SER A 25 9.38 15.17 -14.13
N GLU A 26 10.48 15.26 -13.37
CA GLU A 26 11.69 15.98 -13.74
C GLU A 26 12.92 15.12 -13.44
N ASN A 27 13.80 14.95 -14.45
CA ASN A 27 14.90 13.98 -14.42
C ASN A 27 16.06 14.32 -13.45
N SER A 28 16.00 15.46 -12.75
CA SER A 28 17.08 15.95 -11.86
C SER A 28 16.62 16.18 -10.41
N MET A 29 15.34 15.98 -10.10
CA MET A 29 14.75 16.37 -8.82
C MET A 29 15.34 15.58 -7.63
N GLY A 30 15.89 14.40 -7.91
CA GLY A 30 16.61 13.57 -6.94
C GLY A 30 18.02 14.06 -6.57
N PHE A 31 18.63 14.98 -7.33
CA PHE A 31 20.01 15.42 -7.11
C PHE A 31 20.13 16.52 -6.05
N HIS A 32 19.14 17.41 -5.94
CA HIS A 32 19.19 18.57 -5.05
C HIS A 32 18.76 18.26 -3.61
N ALA A 33 17.96 17.21 -3.40
CA ALA A 33 17.41 16.84 -2.10
C ALA A 33 17.20 15.32 -2.01
N ASP A 34 18.27 14.56 -2.21
CA ASP A 34 18.30 13.09 -2.28
C ASP A 34 17.58 12.39 -1.11
N GLN A 35 17.84 12.78 0.13
CA GLN A 35 17.19 12.20 1.32
C GLN A 35 15.69 12.45 1.34
N TYR A 36 15.26 13.63 0.89
CA TYR A 36 13.84 13.97 0.81
C TYR A 36 13.14 13.15 -0.28
N SER A 37 13.83 12.89 -1.40
CA SER A 37 13.35 12.01 -2.47
C SER A 37 13.21 10.57 -1.99
N VAL A 38 14.20 10.04 -1.24
CA VAL A 38 14.11 8.69 -0.65
C VAL A 38 12.94 8.59 0.34
N LYS A 39 12.79 9.57 1.24
CA LYS A 39 11.66 9.64 2.17
C LYS A 39 10.32 9.64 1.42
N SER A 40 10.21 10.43 0.37
CA SER A 40 8.98 10.55 -0.43
C SER A 40 8.65 9.24 -1.18
N LEU A 41 9.65 8.52 -1.70
CA LEU A 41 9.46 7.19 -2.28
C LEU A 41 9.03 6.16 -1.23
N ALA A 42 9.60 6.21 -0.02
CA ALA A 42 9.19 5.33 1.07
C ALA A 42 7.72 5.53 1.45
N GLU A 43 7.26 6.79 1.51
CA GLU A 43 5.83 7.10 1.71
C GLU A 43 4.96 6.56 0.57
N ALA A 44 5.38 6.70 -0.69
CA ALA A 44 4.67 6.14 -1.83
C ALA A 44 4.54 4.61 -1.75
N ILE A 45 5.63 3.92 -1.38
CA ILE A 45 5.63 2.47 -1.15
C ILE A 45 4.66 2.10 -0.04
N ASN A 46 4.66 2.84 1.07
CA ASN A 46 3.75 2.62 2.18
C ASN A 46 2.28 2.77 1.74
N PHE A 47 1.92 3.83 1.00
CA PHE A 47 0.55 3.99 0.49
C PHE A 47 0.16 2.89 -0.50
N CYS A 48 1.07 2.47 -1.39
CA CYS A 48 0.84 1.31 -2.22
C CYS A 48 0.52 0.07 -1.38
N ARG A 49 1.24 -0.14 -0.28
CA ARG A 49 1.02 -1.28 0.62
C ARG A 49 -0.32 -1.18 1.35
N GLU A 50 -0.64 -0.04 1.93
CA GLU A 50 -1.92 0.19 2.59
C GLU A 50 -3.09 -0.02 1.63
N GLY A 51 -3.02 0.54 0.42
CA GLY A 51 -4.02 0.31 -0.62
C GLY A 51 -4.20 -1.17 -0.97
N GLN A 52 -3.12 -1.94 -1.08
CA GLN A 52 -3.21 -3.40 -1.28
C GLN A 52 -3.89 -4.10 -0.09
N LEU A 53 -3.58 -3.70 1.14
CA LEU A 53 -4.17 -4.29 2.35
C LEU A 53 -5.68 -4.04 2.42
N THR A 54 -6.17 -2.86 2.01
CA THR A 54 -7.61 -2.57 1.95
C THR A 54 -8.38 -3.46 0.97
N LEU A 55 -7.70 -3.97 -0.07
CA LEU A 55 -8.30 -4.89 -1.06
C LEU A 55 -8.26 -6.36 -0.62
N ARG A 56 -7.49 -6.69 0.42
CA ARG A 56 -7.38 -8.07 0.89
C ARG A 56 -8.67 -8.47 1.60
N GLN A 57 -9.23 -9.60 1.20
CA GLN A 57 -10.26 -10.26 1.99
C GLN A 57 -9.65 -10.70 3.32
N LYS A 58 -10.36 -10.45 4.42
CA LYS A 58 -10.04 -11.09 5.70
C LYS A 58 -10.21 -12.58 5.52
N ILE A 59 -9.10 -13.31 5.46
CA ILE A 59 -9.14 -14.76 5.50
C ILE A 59 -9.53 -15.15 6.91
N ASP A 60 -10.72 -15.73 7.07
CA ASP A 60 -11.10 -16.39 8.30
C ASP A 60 -10.33 -17.70 8.39
N VAL A 61 -9.22 -17.66 9.11
CA VAL A 61 -8.32 -18.80 9.31
C VAL A 61 -9.01 -20.00 9.98
N ARG A 62 -10.05 -19.76 10.79
CA ARG A 62 -10.84 -20.82 11.42
C ARG A 62 -11.76 -21.48 10.41
N LYS A 63 -12.46 -20.67 9.61
CA LYS A 63 -13.31 -21.17 8.52
C LYS A 63 -12.50 -21.87 7.42
N ALA A 64 -11.27 -21.44 7.19
CA ALA A 64 -10.38 -22.03 6.18
C ALA A 64 -9.69 -23.33 6.62
N GLY A 65 -9.97 -23.84 7.83
CA GLY A 65 -9.36 -25.09 8.33
C GLY A 65 -7.85 -25.00 8.57
N LEU A 66 -7.30 -23.78 8.63
CA LEU A 66 -5.89 -23.47 8.82
C LEU A 66 -5.58 -23.06 10.27
N ALA A 67 -6.55 -23.20 11.18
CA ALA A 67 -6.32 -22.97 12.59
C ALA A 67 -5.23 -23.94 13.09
N PRO A 68 -4.24 -23.45 13.85
CA PRO A 68 -3.26 -24.34 14.47
C PRO A 68 -4.01 -25.39 15.29
N MET A 69 -3.65 -26.67 15.12
CA MET A 69 -4.12 -27.73 16.01
C MET A 69 -3.82 -27.32 17.44
N ASP A 70 -4.82 -27.41 18.30
CA ASP A 70 -4.67 -27.15 19.72
C ASP A 70 -3.53 -28.06 20.25
N PRO A 71 -2.46 -27.50 20.85
CA PRO A 71 -1.35 -28.31 21.36
C PRO A 71 -1.75 -29.24 22.53
N GLY A 72 -3.02 -29.25 22.94
CA GLY A 72 -3.54 -30.05 24.05
C GLY A 72 -4.53 -31.18 23.73
N ALA A 73 -4.67 -31.61 22.46
CA ALA A 73 -5.52 -32.77 22.08
C ALA A 73 -4.71 -34.06 21.86
#